data_AF-A0A349E6S5-F1
#
_entry.id   AF-A0A349E6S5-F1
#
_cell.length_a   1.000
_cell.length_b   1.000
_cell.length_c   1.000
_cell.angle_alpha   90.00
_cell.angle_beta   90.00
_cell.angle_gamma   90.00
#
_symmetry.space_group_name_H-M   'P 1'
#
loop_
_entity.id
_entity.type
_entity.pdbx_description
1 polymer ?
#
loop_
_entity_poly.entity_id
_entity_poly.type
_entity_poly.pdbx_seq_one_letter_code
_entity_poly.pdbx_strand_id
1 'polypeptide(L)'
;MEFLIPISLIENFHFLRPIWLLALLPVLLFFIAMWRVNSVVTAWDKAIDKSLLPYLLDRSKNASQRTPLILLFCAWCLSILALAGPVWEQLPQPVQKREDAL
;
A
#
# COMPACT_ATOMS: atom_id res chain seq x y z
N MET A 1 -19.73 -25.98 9.23
CA MET A 1 -19.98 -24.85 8.31
C MET A 1 -18.90 -24.91 7.25
N GLU A 2 -19.17 -25.64 6.17
CA GLU A 2 -18.28 -25.72 5.02
C GLU A 2 -18.35 -24.37 4.29
N PHE A 3 -17.36 -23.50 4.51
CA PHE A 3 -17.18 -22.31 3.68
C PHE A 3 -16.70 -22.77 2.30
N LEU A 4 -17.63 -23.23 1.46
CA LEU A 4 -17.37 -23.56 0.08
C LEU A 4 -17.27 -22.23 -0.70
N ILE A 5 -16.05 -21.66 -0.75
CA ILE A 5 -15.76 -20.58 -1.68
C ILE A 5 -15.88 -21.19 -3.09
N PRO A 6 -16.84 -20.75 -3.93
CA PRO A 6 -16.97 -21.30 -5.26
C PRO A 6 -15.73 -20.93 -6.08
N ILE A 7 -15.13 -21.91 -6.74
CA ILE A 7 -13.90 -21.74 -7.55
C ILE A 7 -14.08 -20.66 -8.63
N SER A 8 -15.31 -20.49 -9.13
CA SER A 8 -15.69 -19.44 -10.07
C SER A 8 -15.39 -18.02 -9.55
N LEU A 9 -15.37 -17.79 -8.23
CA LEU A 9 -15.02 -16.50 -7.65
C LEU A 9 -13.55 -16.14 -7.89
N ILE A 10 -12.67 -17.13 -7.90
CA ILE A 10 -11.23 -16.91 -8.15
C ILE A 10 -10.96 -16.77 -9.64
N GLU A 11 -11.66 -17.56 -10.46
CA GLU A 11 -11.53 -17.52 -11.93
C GLU A 11 -12.00 -16.19 -12.54
N ASN A 12 -13.06 -15.59 -12.00
CA ASN A 12 -13.60 -14.33 -12.53
C ASN A 12 -12.94 -13.08 -11.92
N PHE A 13 -12.02 -13.24 -10.97
CA PHE A 13 -11.30 -12.11 -10.39
C PHE A 13 -10.37 -11.47 -11.43
N HIS A 14 -10.59 -10.20 -11.71
CA HIS A 14 -9.74 -9.41 -12.58
C HIS A 14 -9.66 -7.96 -12.11
N PHE A 15 -8.65 -7.24 -12.56
CA PHE A 15 -8.54 -5.80 -12.35
C PHE A 15 -8.96 -5.06 -13.62
N LEU A 16 -9.77 -4.01 -13.49
CA LEU A 16 -10.13 -3.16 -14.63
C LEU A 16 -8.91 -2.44 -15.20
N ARG A 17 -7.97 -2.05 -14.33
CA ARG A 17 -6.79 -1.26 -14.71
C ARG A 17 -5.54 -1.78 -13.99
N PRO A 18 -4.96 -2.89 -14.43
CA PRO A 18 -3.83 -3.53 -13.75
C PRO A 18 -2.58 -2.63 -13.68
N ILE A 19 -2.45 -1.64 -14.56
CA ILE A 19 -1.32 -0.69 -14.58
C ILE A 19 -1.19 0.10 -13.27
N TRP A 20 -2.28 0.33 -12.53
CA TRP A 20 -2.23 1.04 -11.25
C TRP A 20 -1.47 0.29 -10.17
N LEU A 21 -1.32 -1.04 -10.30
CA LEU A 21 -0.48 -1.81 -9.38
C LEU A 21 0.99 -1.38 -9.45
N LEU A 22 1.46 -0.79 -10.56
CA LEU A 22 2.82 -0.23 -10.63
C LEU A 22 3.00 0.93 -9.64
N ALA A 23 1.94 1.62 -9.23
CA ALA A 23 2.00 2.67 -8.22
C ALA A 23 2.37 2.14 -6.82
N LEU A 24 2.28 0.83 -6.56
CA LEU A 24 2.81 0.23 -5.33
C LEU A 24 4.34 0.31 -5.27
N LEU A 25 5.03 0.28 -6.40
CA LEU A 25 6.49 0.28 -6.45
C LEU A 25 7.10 1.57 -5.85
N PRO A 26 6.69 2.79 -6.23
CA PRO A 26 7.20 4.01 -5.61
C PRO A 26 6.79 4.13 -4.13
N VAL A 27 5.61 3.62 -3.75
CA VAL A 27 5.16 3.62 -2.34
C VAL A 27 6.07 2.73 -1.48
N LEU A 28 6.41 1.55 -1.97
CA LEU A 28 7.33 0.65 -1.28
C LEU A 28 8.74 1.28 -1.14
N LEU A 29 9.25 1.89 -2.22
CA LEU A 29 10.52 2.61 -2.20
C LEU A 29 10.52 3.77 -1.19
N PHE A 30 9.47 4.58 -1.18
CA PHE A 30 9.32 5.68 -0.24
C PHE A 30 9.30 5.19 1.21
N PHE A 31 8.57 4.11 1.49
CA PHE A 31 8.51 3.54 2.83
C PHE A 31 9.87 3.00 3.30
N ILE A 32 10.60 2.30 2.42
CA ILE A 32 11.98 1.82 2.72
C ILE A 32 12.93 3.00 2.96
N ALA A 33 12.85 4.04 2.14
CA ALA A 33 13.67 5.25 2.29
C ALA A 33 13.40 5.94 3.63
N MET A 34 12.13 6.15 3.98
CA MET A 34 11.72 6.71 5.28
C MET A 34 12.21 5.86 6.46
N TRP A 35 12.13 4.53 6.35
CA TRP A 35 12.63 3.63 7.39
C TRP A 35 14.14 3.77 7.59
N ARG A 36 14.91 3.96 6.50
CA ARG A 36 16.36 4.23 6.59
C ARG A 36 16.69 5.60 7.16
N VAL A 37 15.93 6.64 6.79
CA VAL A 37 16.15 8.02 7.30
C VAL A 37 15.90 8.09 8.80
N ASN A 38 14.92 7.34 9.32
CA ASN A 38 14.65 7.33 10.76
C ASN A 38 15.79 6.68 11.57
N SER A 39 16.69 5.92 10.93
CA SER A 39 17.93 5.44 11.57
C SER A 39 19.01 6.52 11.67
N VAL A 40 18.93 7.62 10.91
CA VAL A 40 19.93 8.73 10.89
C VAL A 40 19.81 9.67 12.11
N VAL A 41 18.82 9.44 12.98
CA VAL A 41 18.82 9.96 14.38
C VAL A 41 20.12 9.56 15.12
N THR A 42 20.87 8.58 14.61
CA THR A 42 22.24 8.21 15.02
C THR A 42 23.32 9.27 14.81
N ALA A 43 23.10 10.37 14.08
CA ALA A 43 24.10 11.43 13.99
C ALA A 43 24.39 12.07 15.36
N TRP A 44 23.37 12.18 16.22
CA TRP A 44 23.51 12.63 17.61
C TRP A 44 24.15 11.57 18.51
N ASP A 45 23.98 10.28 18.19
CA ASP A 45 24.62 9.12 18.85
C ASP A 45 26.14 9.09 18.62
N LYS A 46 26.64 9.75 17.55
CA LYS A 46 28.08 9.92 17.30
C LYS A 46 28.69 11.14 18.00
N ALA A 47 27.88 12.14 18.37
CA ALA A 47 28.36 13.39 18.96
C ALA A 47 28.19 13.45 20.49
N ILE A 48 27.37 12.57 21.07
CA ILE A 48 27.02 12.57 22.50
C ILE A 48 27.38 11.21 23.12
N ASP A 49 27.96 11.23 24.32
CA ASP A 49 28.34 10.06 25.09
C ASP A 49 27.14 9.11 25.28
N LYS A 50 27.30 7.83 24.89
CA LYS A 50 26.24 6.79 24.92
C LYS A 50 25.58 6.63 26.28
N SER A 51 26.29 6.99 27.35
CA SER A 51 25.82 6.92 28.74
C SER A 51 24.71 7.94 29.07
N LEU A 52 24.68 9.09 28.37
CA LEU A 52 23.70 10.17 28.59
C LEU A 52 22.52 10.13 27.60
N LEU A 53 22.70 9.43 26.49
CA LEU A 53 21.71 9.23 25.43
C LEU A 53 20.32 8.78 25.91
N PRO A 54 20.17 7.80 26.85
CA PRO A 54 18.85 7.34 27.29
C PRO A 54 18.09 8.37 28.15
N TYR A 55 18.78 9.40 28.67
CA TYR A 55 18.15 10.45 29.47
C TYR A 55 17.79 11.70 28.65
N LEU A 56 18.40 11.86 27.46
CA LEU A 56 18.16 12.99 26.55
C LEU A 56 17.16 12.65 25.43
N LEU A 57 17.15 11.41 24.97
CA LEU A 57 16.26 10.94 23.91
C LEU A 57 15.16 10.07 24.53
N ASP A 58 13.96 10.64 24.60
CA ASP A 58 12.74 9.96 25.00
C ASP A 58 12.39 8.88 23.95
N ARG A 59 13.02 7.71 24.09
CA ARG A 59 12.93 6.57 23.16
C ARG A 59 11.49 6.06 23.01
N SER A 60 10.62 6.40 23.95
CA SER A 60 9.16 6.15 23.92
C SER A 60 8.48 6.75 22.68
N LYS A 61 8.92 7.92 22.21
CA LYS A 61 8.26 8.64 21.10
C LYS A 61 8.40 7.93 19.74
N ASN A 62 9.39 7.06 19.57
CA ASN A 62 9.62 6.38 18.29
C ASN A 62 8.49 5.42 17.88
N ALA A 63 7.80 4.78 18.83
CA ALA A 63 6.65 3.92 18.51
C ALA A 63 5.44 4.77 18.09
N SER A 64 5.17 5.87 18.81
CA SER A 64 4.06 6.79 18.51
C SER A 64 4.22 7.48 17.14
N GLN A 65 5.46 7.78 16.71
CA GLN A 65 5.72 8.39 15.40
C GLN A 65 5.58 7.42 14.22
N ARG A 66 5.64 6.10 14.44
CA ARG A 66 5.52 5.10 13.37
C ARG A 66 4.07 4.79 13.01
N THR A 67 3.15 4.84 13.98
CA THR A 67 1.73 4.58 13.78
C THR A 67 1.09 5.41 12.66
N PRO A 68 1.24 6.75 12.60
CA PRO A 68 0.66 7.55 11.52
C PRO A 68 1.27 7.23 10.14
N LEU A 69 2.57 6.90 10.08
CA LEU A 69 3.23 6.49 8.83
C LEU A 69 2.68 5.15 8.31
N ILE A 70 2.44 4.18 9.20
CA ILE A 70 1.84 2.89 8.84
C ILE A 70 0.40 3.10 8.36
N LEU A 71 -0.39 3.92 9.05
CA LEU A 71 -1.75 4.26 8.63
C LEU A 71 -1.76 4.93 7.25
N LEU A 72 -0.86 5.88 7.00
CA LEU A 72 -0.72 6.53 5.71
C LEU A 72 -0.37 5.52 4.61
N PHE A 73 0.57 4.61 4.88
CA PHE A 73 0.94 3.54 3.95
C PHE A 73 -0.26 2.63 3.64
N CYS A 74 -0.99 2.18 4.65
CA CYS A 74 -2.19 1.37 4.48
C CYS A 74 -3.26 2.09 3.66
N ALA A 75 -3.57 3.35 3.99
CA ALA A 75 -4.54 4.17 3.26
C ALA A 75 -4.15 4.36 1.79
N TRP A 76 -2.84 4.54 1.52
CA TRP A 76 -2.34 4.67 0.17
C TRP A 76 -2.47 3.36 -0.62
N CYS A 77 -2.07 2.22 -0.03
CA CYS A 77 -2.26 0.90 -0.63
C CYS A 77 -3.73 0.62 -0.94
N LEU A 78 -4.64 0.92 -0.01
CA LEU A 78 -6.08 0.84 -0.21
C LEU A 78 -6.55 1.71 -1.38
N SER A 79 -6.05 2.94 -1.48
CA SER A 79 -6.37 3.85 -2.58
C SER A 79 -5.90 3.30 -3.94
N ILE A 80 -4.70 2.69 -3.99
CA ILE A 80 -4.18 2.06 -5.21
C ILE A 80 -5.04 0.86 -5.61
N LEU A 81 -5.44 0.02 -4.65
CA LEU A 81 -6.33 -1.12 -4.92
C LEU A 81 -7.70 -0.65 -5.41
N ALA A 82 -8.27 0.38 -4.78
CA ALA A 82 -9.53 0.97 -5.21
C ALA A 82 -9.43 1.53 -6.65
N LEU A 83 -8.30 2.15 -7.02
CA LEU A 83 -8.04 2.64 -8.37
C LEU A 83 -7.81 1.53 -9.41
N ALA A 84 -7.14 0.44 -9.01
CA ALA A 84 -6.96 -0.74 -9.86
C ALA A 84 -8.28 -1.43 -10.19
N GLY A 85 -9.28 -1.30 -9.29
CA GLY A 85 -10.65 -1.76 -9.50
C GLY A 85 -10.72 -3.29 -9.56
N PRO A 86 -10.57 -4.00 -8.42
CA PRO A 86 -10.81 -5.44 -8.35
C PRO A 86 -12.28 -5.72 -8.63
N VAL A 87 -12.56 -6.53 -9.66
CA VAL A 87 -13.91 -6.85 -10.09
C VAL A 87 -14.03 -8.34 -10.34
N TRP A 88 -15.22 -8.85 -10.02
CA TRP A 88 -15.59 -10.26 -10.11
C TRP A 88 -16.66 -10.53 -11.19
N GLU A 89 -17.25 -9.49 -11.76
CA GLU A 89 -18.26 -9.60 -12.80
C GLU A 89 -17.90 -8.70 -13.98
N GLN A 90 -17.75 -9.30 -15.15
CA GLN A 90 -17.64 -8.53 -16.40
C GLN A 90 -19.04 -8.15 -16.85
N LEU A 91 -19.32 -6.84 -16.87
CA LEU A 91 -20.53 -6.33 -17.52
C LEU A 91 -20.47 -6.75 -19.01
N PRO A 92 -21.53 -7.35 -19.57
CA PRO A 92 -21.58 -7.63 -20.99
C PRO A 92 -21.44 -6.29 -21.73
N GLN A 93 -20.32 -6.12 -22.45
CA GLN A 93 -20.13 -4.93 -23.25
C GLN A 93 -21.33 -4.81 -24.19
N PRO A 94 -21.99 -3.63 -24.27
CA PRO A 94 -23.03 -3.42 -25.26
C PRO A 94 -22.32 -3.51 -26.60
N VAL A 95 -22.47 -4.65 -27.26
CA VAL A 95 -22.22 -4.75 -28.70
C VAL A 95 -23.16 -3.73 -29.31
N GLN A 96 -22.61 -2.55 -29.60
CA GLN A 96 -23.21 -1.63 -30.55
C GLN A 96 -23.25 -2.43 -31.86
N LYS A 97 -24.32 -3.23 -32.04
CA LYS A 97 -24.68 -3.82 -33.31
C LYS A 97 -24.76 -2.62 -34.22
N ARG A 98 -23.74 -2.44 -35.06
CA ARG A 98 -23.84 -1.49 -36.16
C ARG A 98 -24.94 -2.04 -37.03
N GLU A 99 -26.12 -1.45 -36.92
CA GLU A 99 -27.16 -1.54 -37.94
C GLU A 99 -26.73 -0.67 -39.12
N ASP A 100 -25.58 -1.00 -39.72
CA ASP A 100 -25.14 -0.45 -41.01
C ASP A 100 -25.02 -1.63 -41.96
N ALA A 101 -26.18 -2.19 -42.33
CA ALA A 101 -26.33 -2.97 -43.54
C ALA A 101 -27.29 -2.19 -44.44
N LEU A 102 -26.71 -1.39 -45.34
CA LEU A 102 -27.38 -0.82 -46.50
C LEU A 102 -27.47 -1.86 -47.62
#